data_AF-A0A8T2SSJ3-F1
#
_entry.id   AF-A0A8T2SSJ3-F1
#
_cell.length_a   1.000
_cell.length_b   1.000
_cell.length_c   1.000
_cell.angle_alpha   90.00
_cell.angle_beta   90.00
_cell.angle_gamma   90.00
#
_symmetry.space_group_name_H-M   'P 1'
#
loop_
_entity.id
_entity.type
_entity.pdbx_description
1 polymer ?
#
loop_
_entity_poly.entity_id
_entity_poly.type
_entity_poly.pdbx_seq_one_letter_code
_entity_poly.pdbx_strand_id
1 'polypeptide(L)'
;MNQSFDATVSSSFCPLSCQSSECSAWSPPRFCRHAAQRCTFSFSYTDRSTSAGHLVFESLIMGNNRQAQNVVIGCGRRYEGPNFDKAGGVLALGQGPLSLPTQFAARFGYSDKFSYCLTDFLGADSVVGSLAFGGSSLHSADVQYTPLLSNPSGRTFYYVGVKAVKVGDVELDIPAELWAIDSNGAGGTIVDSGTTLAQFVQPAYNMIRDAFQAAIRDMTPLDGQEVPGLDLCYSTSSTASSFQGSTKAAGFPNFAIVFDGGLVLQPPVQNYFTEAAPGISCLAMQGVPQGSFSVIGNLLQQNYLVEFDREKQRLGMSRADCATLHS
;
A
#
# COMPACT_ATOMS: atom_id res chain seq x y z
N MET A 1 -14.75 1.36 -17.99
CA MET A 1 -14.41 0.22 -18.87
C MET A 1 -14.02 -0.95 -17.99
N ASN A 2 -14.90 -1.93 -17.81
CA ASN A 2 -14.60 -3.14 -17.02
C ASN A 2 -14.55 -4.33 -18.00
N GLN A 3 -13.53 -4.37 -18.84
CA GLN A 3 -13.28 -5.55 -19.66
C GLN A 3 -12.39 -6.48 -18.86
N SER A 4 -12.98 -7.55 -18.34
CA SER A 4 -12.24 -8.67 -17.79
C SER A 4 -11.37 -9.29 -18.88
N PHE A 5 -10.19 -9.75 -18.50
CA PHE A 5 -9.27 -10.43 -19.42
C PHE A 5 -9.89 -11.74 -19.94
N ASP A 6 -10.08 -11.85 -21.25
CA ASP A 6 -10.52 -13.09 -21.91
C ASP A 6 -9.31 -13.94 -22.34
N ALA A 7 -9.08 -15.02 -21.59
CA ALA A 7 -8.00 -15.96 -21.86
C ALA A 7 -8.12 -16.69 -23.21
N THR A 8 -9.32 -16.76 -23.80
CA THR A 8 -9.55 -17.53 -25.05
C THR A 8 -9.02 -16.82 -26.29
N VAL A 9 -8.81 -15.49 -26.21
CA VAL A 9 -8.31 -14.68 -27.33
C VAL A 9 -6.80 -14.40 -27.23
N SER A 10 -6.15 -14.78 -26.13
CA SER A 10 -4.70 -14.62 -25.95
C SER A 10 -3.94 -15.82 -26.52
N SER A 11 -3.04 -15.56 -27.45
CA SER A 11 -2.16 -16.59 -28.02
C SER A 11 -0.98 -16.97 -27.11
N SER A 12 -0.65 -16.15 -26.11
CA SER A 12 0.40 -16.44 -25.12
C SER A 12 -0.12 -16.99 -23.79
N PHE A 13 -1.44 -17.16 -23.66
CA PHE A 13 -2.04 -17.80 -22.50
C PHE A 13 -1.62 -19.27 -22.42
N CYS A 14 -0.93 -19.64 -21.33
CA CYS A 14 -0.52 -21.02 -21.11
C CYS A 14 -0.79 -21.46 -19.66
N PRO A 15 -1.64 -22.46 -19.41
CA PRO A 15 -1.90 -22.96 -18.06
C PRO A 15 -0.63 -23.47 -17.37
N LEU A 16 -0.43 -23.11 -16.09
CA LEU A 16 0.72 -23.57 -15.33
C LEU A 16 0.51 -25.00 -14.83
N SER A 17 1.43 -25.89 -15.17
CA SER A 17 1.42 -27.29 -14.71
C SER A 17 1.72 -27.39 -13.21
N CYS A 18 1.06 -28.34 -12.56
CA CYS A 18 1.33 -28.72 -11.17
C CYS A 18 2.76 -29.19 -10.89
N GLN A 19 3.46 -29.69 -11.91
CA GLN A 19 4.83 -30.18 -11.77
C GLN A 19 5.89 -29.08 -11.98
N SER A 20 5.45 -27.85 -12.29
CA SER A 20 6.37 -26.72 -12.50
C SER A 20 7.02 -26.26 -11.20
N SER A 21 8.25 -25.74 -11.33
CA SER A 21 8.97 -25.06 -10.25
C SER A 21 8.18 -23.86 -9.70
N GLU A 22 7.50 -23.14 -10.57
CA GLU A 22 6.72 -21.94 -10.27
C GLU A 22 5.50 -22.29 -9.42
N CYS A 23 4.82 -23.40 -9.72
CA CYS A 23 3.73 -23.89 -8.86
C CYS A 23 4.23 -24.29 -7.47
N SER A 24 5.40 -24.93 -7.41
CA SER A 24 6.05 -25.30 -6.15
C SER A 24 6.47 -24.07 -5.33
N ALA A 25 6.83 -22.97 -5.99
CA ALA A 25 7.18 -21.70 -5.37
C ALA A 25 5.96 -20.94 -4.80
N TRP A 26 4.77 -21.15 -5.37
CA TRP A 26 3.52 -20.59 -4.84
C TRP A 26 3.11 -21.25 -3.53
N SER A 27 3.09 -22.58 -3.49
CA SER A 27 2.66 -23.32 -2.30
C SER A 27 3.02 -24.80 -2.41
N PRO A 28 3.22 -25.53 -1.29
CA PRO A 28 3.40 -26.98 -1.34
C PRO A 28 2.22 -27.69 -2.05
N PRO A 29 2.42 -28.92 -2.57
CA PRO A 29 1.59 -29.60 -3.58
C PRO A 29 0.10 -29.83 -3.27
N ARG A 30 -0.42 -29.36 -2.12
CA ARG A 30 -1.85 -29.43 -1.74
C ARG A 30 -2.77 -28.54 -2.59
N PHE A 31 -2.22 -27.59 -3.35
CA PHE A 31 -2.96 -26.69 -4.24
C PHE A 31 -3.07 -27.20 -5.69
N CYS A 32 -2.88 -28.51 -5.88
CA CYS A 32 -3.06 -29.16 -7.16
C CYS A 32 -4.35 -29.98 -7.19
N ARG A 33 -5.30 -29.58 -8.06
CA ARG A 33 -6.42 -30.46 -8.41
C ARG A 33 -5.88 -31.60 -9.29
N HIS A 34 -5.67 -32.76 -8.69
CA HIS A 34 -5.11 -33.96 -9.34
C HIS A 34 -5.81 -34.33 -10.67
N ALA A 35 -7.10 -34.04 -10.80
CA ALA A 35 -7.89 -34.34 -12.00
C ALA A 35 -7.58 -33.41 -13.21
N ALA A 36 -7.02 -32.21 -13.00
CA ALA A 36 -6.79 -31.24 -14.08
C ALA A 36 -5.31 -30.85 -14.28
N GLN A 37 -4.41 -31.28 -13.39
CA GLN A 37 -2.96 -30.96 -13.43
C GLN A 37 -2.63 -29.45 -13.51
N ARG A 38 -3.58 -28.58 -13.13
CA ARG A 38 -3.41 -27.12 -13.12
C ARG A 38 -3.06 -26.62 -11.74
N CYS A 39 -2.06 -25.75 -11.66
CA CYS A 39 -1.71 -25.07 -10.43
C CYS A 39 -2.83 -24.11 -10.01
N THR A 40 -3.36 -24.26 -8.79
CA THR A 40 -4.42 -23.39 -8.28
C THR A 40 -3.88 -22.41 -7.26
N PHE A 41 -4.55 -21.28 -7.13
CA PHE A 41 -4.31 -20.33 -6.06
C PHE A 41 -5.61 -19.97 -5.36
N SER A 42 -5.50 -19.55 -4.10
CA SER A 42 -6.56 -18.95 -3.32
C SER A 42 -5.93 -17.99 -2.34
N PHE A 43 -6.46 -16.78 -2.23
CA PHE A 43 -6.00 -15.76 -1.28
C PHE A 43 -7.17 -15.01 -0.66
N SER A 44 -6.96 -14.54 0.55
CA SER A 44 -7.89 -13.71 1.30
C SER A 44 -7.17 -12.43 1.72
N TYR A 45 -7.87 -11.31 1.63
CA TYR A 45 -7.42 -9.99 2.02
C TYR A 45 -7.98 -9.62 3.40
N THR A 46 -7.40 -8.60 4.03
CA THR A 46 -7.78 -8.15 5.38
C THR A 46 -9.20 -7.56 5.45
N ASP A 47 -9.68 -7.01 4.34
CA ASP A 47 -11.06 -6.57 4.12
C ASP A 47 -12.06 -7.74 3.91
N ARG A 48 -11.59 -8.98 4.03
CA ARG A 48 -12.32 -10.24 3.77
C ARG A 48 -12.64 -10.51 2.31
N SER A 49 -12.10 -9.71 1.39
CA SER A 49 -12.14 -10.03 -0.03
C SER A 49 -11.38 -11.33 -0.29
N THR A 50 -11.86 -12.14 -1.22
CA THR A 50 -11.19 -13.39 -1.59
C THR A 50 -11.04 -13.50 -3.10
N SER A 51 -9.97 -14.15 -3.55
CA SER A 51 -9.79 -14.50 -4.95
C SER A 51 -9.21 -15.89 -5.09
N ALA A 52 -9.78 -16.68 -6.01
CA ALA A 52 -9.32 -18.03 -6.29
C ALA A 52 -9.35 -18.31 -7.80
N GLY A 53 -8.41 -19.12 -8.25
CA GLY A 53 -8.23 -19.39 -9.67
C GLY A 53 -7.06 -20.31 -9.98
N HIS A 54 -6.46 -20.09 -11.15
CA HIS A 54 -5.33 -20.87 -11.64
C HIS A 54 -4.15 -19.98 -11.96
N LEU A 55 -2.94 -20.45 -11.67
CA LEU A 55 -1.73 -19.80 -12.17
C LEU A 55 -1.54 -20.15 -13.64
N VAL A 56 -1.07 -19.17 -14.41
CA VAL A 56 -0.83 -19.27 -15.85
C VAL A 56 0.44 -18.51 -16.20
N PHE A 57 1.10 -18.90 -17.27
CA PHE A 57 2.00 -18.03 -17.99
C PHE A 57 1.22 -17.12 -18.93
N GLU A 58 1.61 -15.86 -18.98
CA GLU A 58 1.07 -14.87 -19.92
C GLU A 58 2.14 -13.84 -20.27
N SER A 59 1.92 -13.10 -21.35
CA SER A 59 2.69 -11.93 -21.72
C SER A 59 2.09 -10.67 -21.11
N LEU A 60 2.92 -9.86 -20.44
CA LEU A 60 2.54 -8.52 -19.99
C LEU A 60 3.17 -7.46 -20.89
N ILE A 61 2.43 -6.40 -21.18
CA ILE A 61 2.92 -5.23 -21.90
C ILE A 61 2.98 -4.07 -20.91
N MET A 62 4.15 -3.46 -20.78
CA MET A 62 4.38 -2.29 -19.91
C MET A 62 4.28 -0.98 -20.71
N GLY A 63 4.21 0.15 -20.02
CA GLY A 63 3.94 1.47 -20.61
C GLY A 63 4.90 1.92 -21.72
N ASN A 64 6.13 1.40 -21.75
CA ASN A 64 7.11 1.63 -22.82
C ASN A 64 6.99 0.62 -23.99
N ASN A 65 5.84 -0.06 -24.12
CA ASN A 65 5.59 -1.18 -25.03
C ASN A 65 6.56 -2.36 -24.87
N ARG A 66 7.32 -2.41 -23.77
CA ARG A 66 8.20 -3.53 -23.49
C ARG A 66 7.35 -4.72 -23.05
N GLN A 67 7.56 -5.83 -23.73
CA GLN A 67 6.86 -7.07 -23.45
C GLN A 67 7.67 -7.93 -22.48
N ALA A 68 7.01 -8.45 -21.46
CA ALA A 68 7.50 -9.52 -20.60
C ALA A 68 6.73 -10.80 -20.94
N GLN A 69 7.35 -11.74 -21.65
CA GLN A 69 6.71 -13.01 -22.06
C GLN A 69 6.94 -14.11 -21.03
N ASN A 70 5.98 -15.00 -20.79
CA ASN A 70 6.05 -16.08 -19.79
C ASN A 70 6.04 -15.58 -18.33
N VAL A 71 5.36 -14.48 -18.03
CA VAL A 71 5.13 -14.02 -16.65
C VAL A 71 4.08 -14.92 -16.02
N VAL A 72 4.35 -15.42 -14.82
CA VAL A 72 3.37 -16.13 -14.01
C VAL A 72 2.40 -15.12 -13.42
N ILE A 73 1.12 -15.27 -13.71
CA ILE A 73 0.04 -14.46 -13.12
C ILE A 73 -1.10 -15.35 -12.63
N GLY A 74 -1.93 -14.79 -11.75
CA GLY A 74 -3.17 -15.44 -11.31
C GLY A 74 -4.33 -15.11 -12.24
N CYS A 75 -4.88 -16.12 -12.92
CA CYS A 75 -6.16 -16.02 -13.62
C CYS A 75 -7.31 -16.29 -12.63
N GLY A 76 -7.86 -15.22 -12.06
CA GLY A 76 -8.99 -15.26 -11.12
C GLY A 76 -10.25 -15.81 -11.78
N ARG A 77 -10.92 -16.75 -11.10
CA ARG A 77 -12.19 -17.36 -11.55
C ARG A 77 -13.32 -17.13 -10.57
N ARG A 78 -12.99 -16.89 -9.30
CA ARG A 78 -13.90 -16.48 -8.25
C ARG A 78 -13.27 -15.30 -7.54
N TYR A 79 -14.07 -14.28 -7.32
CA TYR A 79 -13.71 -13.10 -6.56
C TYR A 79 -14.94 -12.68 -5.77
N GLU A 80 -14.76 -12.42 -4.49
CA GLU A 80 -15.80 -11.98 -3.57
C GLU A 80 -15.23 -10.80 -2.78
N GLY A 81 -16.06 -9.80 -2.50
CA GLY A 81 -15.69 -8.64 -1.68
C GLY A 81 -15.77 -7.30 -2.42
N PRO A 82 -15.73 -6.19 -1.67
CA PRO A 82 -16.09 -4.86 -2.17
C PRO A 82 -15.07 -4.23 -3.12
N ASN A 83 -13.84 -4.75 -3.16
CA ASN A 83 -12.71 -4.08 -3.81
C ASN A 83 -12.40 -4.57 -5.23
N PHE A 84 -13.11 -5.58 -5.75
CA PHE A 84 -12.87 -6.11 -7.10
C PHE A 84 -13.74 -5.49 -8.20
N ASP A 85 -14.72 -4.65 -7.86
CA ASP A 85 -15.66 -4.11 -8.84
C ASP A 85 -15.06 -3.02 -9.74
N LYS A 86 -13.95 -2.40 -9.31
CA LYS A 86 -13.35 -1.21 -9.95
C LYS A 86 -12.08 -1.48 -10.76
N ALA A 87 -11.57 -2.71 -10.78
CA ALA A 87 -10.32 -3.05 -11.47
C ALA A 87 -10.39 -4.45 -12.11
N GLY A 88 -9.65 -4.65 -13.21
CA GLY A 88 -9.56 -5.94 -13.88
C GLY A 88 -8.69 -6.99 -13.16
N GLY A 89 -8.04 -6.61 -12.04
CA GLY A 89 -7.17 -7.49 -11.25
C GLY A 89 -6.32 -6.72 -10.24
N VAL A 90 -5.42 -7.44 -9.57
CA VAL A 90 -4.47 -6.89 -8.57
C VAL A 90 -3.04 -7.15 -9.03
N LEU A 91 -2.21 -6.13 -8.96
CA LEU A 91 -0.78 -6.21 -9.27
C LEU A 91 0.01 -6.50 -7.99
N ALA A 92 0.53 -7.72 -7.86
CA ALA A 92 1.24 -8.16 -6.66
C ALA A 92 2.71 -7.70 -6.64
N LEU A 93 3.02 -6.79 -5.72
CA LEU A 93 4.36 -6.20 -5.53
C LEU A 93 5.12 -6.74 -4.30
N GLY A 94 4.58 -7.73 -3.59
CA GLY A 94 5.19 -8.28 -2.37
C GLY A 94 6.55 -8.97 -2.58
N GLN A 95 7.12 -9.49 -1.50
CA GLN A 95 8.44 -10.15 -1.51
C GLN A 95 8.38 -11.64 -1.95
N GLY A 96 7.25 -12.08 -2.50
CA GLY A 96 7.07 -13.47 -2.92
C GLY A 96 7.87 -13.83 -4.19
N PRO A 97 8.18 -15.12 -4.40
CA PRO A 97 8.96 -15.58 -5.56
C PRO A 97 8.23 -15.35 -6.90
N LEU A 98 6.90 -15.28 -6.87
CA LEU A 98 6.06 -15.01 -8.05
C LEU A 98 5.59 -13.55 -8.15
N SER A 99 6.09 -12.64 -7.31
CA SER A 99 5.72 -11.22 -7.46
C SER A 99 6.35 -10.62 -8.72
N LEU A 100 5.74 -9.56 -9.26
CA LEU A 100 6.26 -8.93 -10.47
C LEU A 100 7.70 -8.42 -10.33
N PRO A 101 8.11 -7.76 -9.22
CA PRO A 101 9.50 -7.34 -9.10
C PRO A 101 10.47 -8.52 -9.17
N THR A 102 10.15 -9.66 -8.54
CA THR A 102 10.99 -10.87 -8.59
C THR A 102 11.10 -11.44 -10.00
N GLN A 103 9.96 -11.58 -10.68
CA GLN A 103 9.92 -12.13 -12.04
C GLN A 103 10.61 -11.21 -13.04
N PHE A 104 10.47 -9.89 -12.89
CA PHE A 104 11.07 -8.90 -13.79
C PHE A 104 12.57 -8.76 -13.55
N ALA A 105 13.03 -8.79 -12.30
CA ALA A 105 14.47 -8.84 -11.97
C ALA A 105 15.13 -10.04 -12.65
N ALA A 106 14.56 -11.25 -12.46
CA ALA A 106 15.08 -12.48 -13.06
C ALA A 106 15.04 -12.46 -14.60
N ARG A 107 13.96 -11.94 -15.20
CA ARG A 107 13.77 -11.94 -16.65
C ARG A 107 14.62 -10.91 -17.37
N PHE A 108 14.72 -9.70 -16.83
CA PHE A 108 15.36 -8.58 -17.50
C PHE A 108 16.78 -8.29 -17.00
N GLY A 109 17.27 -9.04 -16.00
CA GLY A 109 18.56 -8.79 -15.38
C GLY A 109 18.60 -7.45 -14.64
N TYR A 110 17.44 -7.01 -14.14
CA TYR A 110 17.31 -5.77 -13.41
C TYR A 110 17.72 -5.94 -11.96
N SER A 111 18.12 -4.83 -11.33
CA SER A 111 18.27 -4.79 -9.88
C SER A 111 16.96 -5.20 -9.23
N ASP A 112 17.03 -5.93 -8.13
CA ASP A 112 15.84 -6.40 -7.44
C ASP A 112 15.14 -5.29 -6.62
N LYS A 113 14.57 -4.32 -7.36
CA LYS A 113 14.01 -3.08 -6.85
C LYS A 113 12.81 -2.65 -7.67
N PHE A 114 11.90 -1.92 -7.04
CA PHE A 114 10.85 -1.19 -7.74
C PHE A 114 10.51 0.08 -6.97
N SER A 115 9.87 1.02 -7.65
CA SER A 115 9.44 2.27 -7.04
C SER A 115 8.14 2.75 -7.67
N TYR A 116 7.34 3.47 -6.91
CA TYR A 116 6.14 4.13 -7.42
C TYR A 116 6.02 5.55 -6.90
N CYS A 117 5.19 6.34 -7.58
CA CYS A 117 4.79 7.68 -7.18
C CYS A 117 3.28 7.80 -7.33
N LEU A 118 2.56 7.87 -6.20
CA LEU A 118 1.10 7.98 -6.19
C LEU A 118 0.68 9.44 -6.26
N THR A 119 -0.25 9.76 -7.15
CA THR A 119 -0.83 11.09 -7.31
C THR A 119 -1.91 11.35 -6.25
N ASP A 120 -2.35 12.61 -6.16
CA ASP A 120 -3.41 13.03 -5.24
C ASP A 120 -4.73 12.30 -5.54
N PHE A 121 -5.37 11.75 -4.49
CA PHE A 121 -6.65 11.04 -4.59
C PHE A 121 -7.77 11.95 -5.11
N LEU A 122 -7.72 13.24 -4.79
CA LEU A 122 -8.68 14.26 -5.21
C LEU A 122 -8.22 15.02 -6.45
N GLY A 123 -7.12 14.59 -7.06
CA GLY A 123 -6.59 15.13 -8.30
C GLY A 123 -7.48 14.83 -9.50
N ALA A 124 -7.21 15.50 -10.62
CA ALA A 124 -7.91 15.19 -11.87
C ALA A 124 -7.53 13.79 -12.37
N ASP A 125 -8.52 13.02 -12.83
CA ASP A 125 -8.34 11.65 -13.38
C ASP A 125 -7.31 11.57 -14.53
N SER A 126 -7.02 12.68 -15.20
CA SER A 126 -5.99 12.77 -16.25
C SER A 126 -4.56 12.70 -15.71
N VAL A 127 -4.36 12.87 -14.41
CA VAL A 127 -3.05 12.89 -13.76
C VAL A 127 -2.72 11.49 -13.26
N VAL A 128 -1.79 10.82 -13.94
CA VAL A 128 -1.40 9.45 -13.65
C VAL A 128 -0.11 9.40 -12.84
N GLY A 129 -0.06 8.49 -11.87
CA GLY A 129 1.18 8.18 -11.17
C GLY A 129 2.13 7.32 -12.02
N SER A 130 3.23 6.89 -11.40
CA SER A 130 4.25 6.07 -12.05
C SER A 130 4.60 4.83 -11.22
N LEU A 131 4.98 3.75 -11.91
CA LEU A 131 5.50 2.51 -11.34
C LEU A 131 6.69 2.06 -12.22
N ALA A 132 7.82 1.82 -11.58
CA ALA A 132 9.07 1.46 -12.24
C ALA A 132 9.69 0.23 -11.60
N PHE A 133 10.33 -0.60 -12.41
CA PHE A 133 11.08 -1.78 -11.96
C PHE A 133 12.55 -1.64 -12.34
N GLY A 134 13.44 -2.20 -11.52
CA GLY A 134 14.88 -2.30 -11.83
C GLY A 134 15.75 -1.11 -11.43
N GLY A 135 15.18 -0.12 -10.73
CA GLY A 135 15.91 1.05 -10.23
C GLY A 135 16.28 2.08 -11.29
N SER A 136 15.73 1.99 -12.51
CA SER A 136 16.21 2.75 -13.66
C SER A 136 15.35 3.96 -14.06
N SER A 137 14.48 4.52 -13.22
CA SER A 137 13.64 5.61 -13.74
C SER A 137 12.90 6.56 -12.79
N LEU A 138 13.02 6.43 -11.46
CA LEU A 138 12.48 7.45 -10.56
C LEU A 138 13.57 7.80 -9.54
N HIS A 139 14.44 8.75 -9.89
CA HIS A 139 15.49 9.22 -9.00
C HIS A 139 15.12 10.57 -8.41
N SER A 140 15.09 10.65 -7.09
CA SER A 140 15.16 11.89 -6.34
C SER A 140 16.51 11.94 -5.62
N ALA A 141 17.16 13.11 -5.59
CA ALA A 141 18.45 13.27 -4.93
C ALA A 141 18.38 13.05 -3.41
N ASP A 142 17.18 13.17 -2.83
CA ASP A 142 16.96 13.28 -1.39
C ASP A 142 16.22 12.06 -0.79
N VAL A 143 16.37 10.87 -1.38
CA VAL A 143 15.75 9.65 -0.84
C VAL A 143 16.38 9.29 0.51
N GLN A 144 15.54 9.32 1.54
CA GLN A 144 15.87 8.80 2.86
C GLN A 144 15.49 7.32 2.93
N TYR A 145 16.22 6.53 3.70
CA TYR A 145 16.00 5.08 3.79
C TYR A 145 15.77 4.60 5.22
N THR A 146 14.91 3.58 5.36
CA THR A 146 14.71 2.79 6.59
C THR A 146 14.93 1.30 6.27
N PRO A 147 15.48 0.48 7.18
CA PRO A 147 15.61 -0.95 6.94
C PRO A 147 14.23 -1.63 6.84
N LEU A 148 14.13 -2.61 5.94
CA LEU A 148 13.01 -3.54 5.92
C LEU A 148 13.22 -4.61 6.98
N LEU A 149 12.19 -4.87 7.77
CA LEU A 149 12.21 -5.89 8.82
C LEU A 149 11.73 -7.23 8.28
N SER A 150 12.30 -8.31 8.80
CA SER A 150 11.84 -9.67 8.50
C SER A 150 10.77 -10.11 9.50
N ASN A 151 9.68 -10.71 9.00
CA ASN A 151 8.64 -11.32 9.83
C ASN A 151 8.57 -12.83 9.53
N PRO A 152 8.60 -13.71 10.55
CA PRO A 152 8.61 -15.16 10.35
C PRO A 152 7.34 -15.70 9.66
N SER A 153 6.20 -15.03 9.87
CA SER A 153 4.86 -15.42 9.40
C SER A 153 4.35 -14.55 8.25
N GLY A 154 4.76 -13.28 8.18
CA GLY A 154 4.38 -12.29 7.17
C GLY A 154 5.43 -12.06 6.08
N ARG A 155 6.10 -13.11 5.60
CA ARG A 155 7.33 -13.01 4.79
C ARG A 155 7.22 -12.21 3.49
N THR A 156 6.02 -12.02 2.96
CA THR A 156 5.80 -11.30 1.70
C THR A 156 5.54 -9.80 1.89
N PHE A 157 5.24 -9.34 3.10
CA PHE A 157 4.95 -7.93 3.37
C PHE A 157 6.23 -7.13 3.59
N TYR A 158 6.16 -5.81 3.39
CA TYR A 158 7.26 -4.88 3.63
C TYR A 158 7.10 -4.26 5.00
N TYR A 159 7.70 -4.90 6.02
CA TYR A 159 7.70 -4.39 7.38
C TYR A 159 8.75 -3.29 7.56
N VAL A 160 8.40 -2.27 8.33
CA VAL A 160 9.28 -1.16 8.71
C VAL A 160 9.19 -0.92 10.22
N GLY A 161 10.28 -0.43 10.81
CA GLY A 161 10.32 -0.06 12.22
C GLY A 161 9.84 1.37 12.42
N VAL A 162 8.80 1.57 13.23
CA VAL A 162 8.35 2.90 13.66
C VAL A 162 9.07 3.25 14.96
N LYS A 163 9.76 4.39 14.96
CA LYS A 163 10.49 4.90 16.12
C LYS A 163 9.66 5.91 16.90
N ALA A 164 8.97 6.81 16.20
CA ALA A 164 8.15 7.85 16.84
C ALA A 164 7.04 8.33 15.92
N VAL A 165 5.97 8.83 16.52
CA VAL A 165 4.87 9.52 15.82
C VAL A 165 4.72 10.91 16.42
N LYS A 166 4.52 11.92 15.56
CA LYS A 166 4.38 13.33 15.96
C LYS A 166 3.09 13.92 15.45
N VAL A 167 2.42 14.69 16.30
CA VAL A 167 1.27 15.53 15.96
C VAL A 167 1.60 16.97 16.37
N GLY A 168 1.66 17.87 15.41
CA GLY A 168 2.25 19.19 15.58
C GLY A 168 3.73 19.08 15.94
N ASP A 169 4.13 19.78 17.01
CA ASP A 169 5.49 19.73 17.55
C ASP A 169 5.63 18.69 18.68
N VAL A 170 4.58 17.90 18.95
CA VAL A 170 4.53 16.94 20.07
C VAL A 170 4.84 15.54 19.54
N GLU A 171 5.89 14.92 20.09
CA GLU A 171 6.15 13.49 19.95
C GLU A 171 5.28 12.71 20.94
N LEU A 172 4.54 11.72 20.44
CA LEU A 172 3.61 10.94 21.23
C LEU A 172 4.34 9.84 22.00
N ASP A 173 4.01 9.67 23.28
CA ASP A 173 4.53 8.59 24.14
C ASP A 173 3.81 7.27 23.87
N ILE A 174 4.01 6.72 22.67
CA ILE A 174 3.43 5.44 22.24
C ILE A 174 4.40 4.32 22.63
N PRO A 175 3.98 3.34 23.45
CA PRO A 175 4.83 2.22 23.85
C PRO A 175 5.43 1.49 22.65
N ALA A 176 6.74 1.26 22.66
CA ALA A 176 7.47 0.66 21.54
C ALA A 176 6.97 -0.76 21.20
N GLU A 177 6.43 -1.47 22.19
CA GLU A 177 5.85 -2.81 22.04
C GLU A 177 4.65 -2.83 21.09
N LEU A 178 3.95 -1.70 20.92
CA LEU A 178 2.85 -1.58 19.96
C LEU A 178 3.32 -1.58 18.49
N TRP A 179 4.61 -1.29 18.26
CA TRP A 179 5.24 -1.32 16.93
C TRP A 179 6.00 -2.61 16.65
N ALA A 180 6.22 -3.44 17.68
CA ALA A 180 7.07 -4.63 17.59
C ALA A 180 6.39 -5.78 16.85
N ILE A 181 7.20 -6.59 16.17
CA ILE A 181 6.81 -7.91 15.66
C ILE A 181 7.10 -8.92 16.78
N ASP A 182 6.10 -9.69 17.20
CA ASP A 182 6.28 -10.72 18.21
C ASP A 182 6.93 -12.00 17.64
N SER A 183 7.25 -12.95 18.52
CA SER A 183 7.90 -14.21 18.12
C SER A 183 7.06 -15.10 17.20
N ASN A 184 5.74 -14.89 17.15
CA ASN A 184 4.81 -15.61 16.29
C ASN A 184 4.54 -14.86 14.97
N GLY A 185 5.13 -13.67 14.80
CA GLY A 185 4.96 -12.81 13.64
C GLY A 185 3.70 -11.93 13.69
N ALA A 186 3.04 -11.80 14.85
CA ALA A 186 1.97 -10.84 15.07
C ALA A 186 2.53 -9.44 15.32
N GLY A 187 1.72 -8.40 15.10
CA GLY A 187 2.17 -7.01 15.24
C GLY A 187 3.08 -6.54 14.10
N GLY A 188 3.87 -5.51 14.37
CA GLY A 188 4.68 -4.80 13.38
C GLY A 188 3.91 -3.71 12.63
N THR A 189 4.63 -3.02 11.73
CA THR A 189 4.06 -2.03 10.81
C THR A 189 4.48 -2.37 9.39
N ILE A 190 3.54 -2.35 8.44
CA ILE A 190 3.82 -2.55 7.01
C ILE A 190 3.55 -1.29 6.22
N VAL A 191 4.19 -1.15 5.05
CA VAL A 191 3.83 -0.16 4.03
C VAL A 191 3.07 -0.88 2.92
N ASP A 192 1.84 -0.44 2.66
CA ASP A 192 0.94 -1.10 1.71
C ASP A 192 0.24 -0.07 0.81
N SER A 193 0.41 -0.21 -0.50
CA SER A 193 -0.27 0.62 -1.49
C SER A 193 -1.71 0.17 -1.75
N GLY A 194 -2.08 -1.05 -1.33
CA GLY A 194 -3.42 -1.62 -1.50
C GLY A 194 -4.43 -1.17 -0.44
N THR A 195 -3.96 -0.68 0.70
CA THR A 195 -4.81 -0.14 1.77
C THR A 195 -4.91 1.37 1.64
N THR A 196 -6.14 1.91 1.56
CA THR A 196 -6.35 3.37 1.40
C THR A 196 -5.96 4.16 2.65
N LEU A 197 -6.64 3.89 3.77
CA LEU A 197 -6.46 4.59 5.04
C LEU A 197 -5.26 4.02 5.79
N ALA A 198 -4.57 4.85 6.57
CA ALA A 198 -3.60 4.30 7.51
C ALA A 198 -4.33 3.54 8.62
N GLN A 199 -3.77 2.43 9.07
CA GLN A 199 -4.33 1.61 10.12
C GLN A 199 -3.30 1.47 11.24
N PHE A 200 -3.69 1.75 12.47
CA PHE A 200 -2.81 1.59 13.63
C PHE A 200 -3.47 0.67 14.65
N VAL A 201 -2.69 -0.15 15.35
CA VAL A 201 -3.22 -0.95 16.45
C VAL A 201 -3.96 -0.04 17.43
N GLN A 202 -5.14 -0.48 17.90
CA GLN A 202 -6.11 0.38 18.57
C GLN A 202 -5.54 1.30 19.67
N PRO A 203 -4.63 0.83 20.56
CA PRO A 203 -4.05 1.71 21.58
C PRO A 203 -3.22 2.86 20.98
N ALA A 204 -2.42 2.59 19.94
CA ALA A 204 -1.64 3.62 19.24
C ALA A 204 -2.55 4.56 18.44
N TYR A 205 -3.58 4.01 17.78
CA TYR A 205 -4.58 4.83 17.08
C TYR A 205 -5.27 5.83 18.01
N ASN A 206 -5.71 5.38 19.19
CA ASN A 206 -6.37 6.25 20.15
C ASN A 206 -5.45 7.42 20.56
N MET A 207 -4.17 7.15 20.85
CA MET A 207 -3.20 8.19 21.18
C MET A 207 -3.00 9.20 20.03
N ILE A 208 -2.94 8.73 18.78
CA ILE A 208 -2.82 9.59 17.59
C ILE A 208 -4.07 10.46 17.43
N ARG A 209 -5.26 9.84 17.46
CA ARG A 209 -6.55 10.53 17.32
C ARG A 209 -6.75 11.59 18.41
N ASP A 210 -6.49 11.23 19.66
CA ASP A 210 -6.67 12.13 20.80
C ASP A 210 -5.68 13.31 20.74
N ALA A 211 -4.46 13.08 20.23
CA ALA A 211 -3.49 14.15 19.99
C ALA A 211 -3.95 15.12 18.88
N PHE A 212 -4.53 14.63 17.79
CA PHE A 212 -5.14 15.49 16.77
C PHE A 212 -6.29 16.31 17.36
N GLN A 213 -7.20 15.66 18.08
CA GLN A 213 -8.33 16.33 18.72
C GLN A 213 -7.88 17.43 19.70
N ALA A 214 -6.82 17.19 20.47
CA ALA A 214 -6.28 18.18 21.40
C ALA A 214 -5.56 19.36 20.72
N ALA A 215 -4.99 19.12 19.53
CA ALA A 215 -4.27 20.12 18.75
C ALA A 215 -5.20 21.01 17.91
N ILE A 216 -6.35 20.50 17.47
CA ILE A 216 -7.35 21.24 16.70
C ILE A 216 -8.33 21.92 17.68
N ARG A 217 -7.95 23.11 18.16
CA ARG A 217 -8.69 23.81 19.24
C ARG A 217 -9.86 24.67 18.77
N ASP A 218 -9.83 25.12 17.53
CA ASP A 218 -10.80 26.09 17.00
C ASP A 218 -12.03 25.41 16.36
N MET A 219 -12.12 24.07 16.43
CA MET A 219 -13.21 23.30 15.86
C MET A 219 -13.68 22.23 16.84
N THR A 220 -15.00 22.03 16.90
CA THR A 220 -15.60 20.93 17.65
C THR A 220 -15.69 19.70 16.74
N PRO A 221 -15.22 18.52 17.18
CA PRO A 221 -15.43 17.27 16.46
C PRO A 221 -16.93 17.01 16.25
N LEU A 222 -17.28 16.46 15.10
CA LEU A 222 -18.61 15.95 14.79
C LEU A 222 -18.88 14.64 15.54
N ASP A 223 -20.15 14.29 15.70
CA ASP A 223 -20.56 13.07 16.38
C ASP A 223 -20.39 11.91 15.37
N GLY A 224 -19.18 11.32 15.28
CA GLY A 224 -18.62 10.43 14.23
C GLY A 224 -19.44 9.26 13.66
N GLN A 225 -20.75 9.24 13.86
CA GLN A 225 -21.78 8.55 13.11
C GLN A 225 -22.04 9.13 11.71
N GLU A 226 -21.54 10.33 11.35
CA GLU A 226 -21.81 10.92 10.03
C GLU A 226 -21.12 10.15 8.90
N VAL A 227 -19.94 9.60 9.17
CA VAL A 227 -19.13 8.88 8.18
C VAL A 227 -18.73 7.51 8.74
N PRO A 228 -19.37 6.42 8.28
CA PRO A 228 -19.05 5.08 8.76
C PRO A 228 -17.56 4.74 8.61
N GLY A 229 -16.93 4.40 9.74
CA GLY A 229 -15.53 3.98 9.80
C GLY A 229 -14.52 5.09 10.07
N LEU A 230 -14.92 6.36 10.15
CA LEU A 230 -14.04 7.47 10.56
C LEU A 230 -14.63 8.12 11.82
N ASP A 231 -13.82 8.29 12.87
CA ASP A 231 -14.31 8.70 14.20
C ASP A 231 -13.82 10.08 14.67
N LEU A 232 -13.01 10.78 13.86
CA LEU A 232 -12.61 12.16 14.12
C LEU A 232 -12.85 13.01 12.87
N CYS A 233 -13.96 13.75 12.87
CA CYS A 233 -14.41 14.56 11.74
C CYS A 233 -14.74 16.00 12.17
N TYR A 234 -14.62 16.95 11.24
CA TYR A 234 -14.90 18.36 11.46
C TYR A 234 -15.72 18.93 10.29
N SER A 235 -16.62 19.87 10.59
CA SER A 235 -17.29 20.65 9.53
C SER A 235 -16.30 21.63 8.90
N THR A 236 -16.19 21.59 7.58
CA THR A 236 -15.35 22.50 6.78
C THR A 236 -16.19 23.47 5.95
N SER A 237 -17.52 23.41 6.08
CA SER A 237 -18.47 24.27 5.37
C SER A 237 -18.34 25.78 5.68
N SER A 238 -17.77 26.15 6.83
CA SER A 238 -17.53 27.54 7.25
C SER A 238 -16.10 28.03 7.05
N THR A 239 -15.16 27.12 6.80
CA THR A 239 -13.74 27.39 6.56
C THR A 239 -13.44 27.15 5.09
N ALA A 240 -13.37 28.23 4.31
CA ALA A 240 -13.03 28.22 2.88
C ALA A 240 -11.56 27.81 2.60
N SER A 241 -11.01 26.85 3.32
CA SER A 241 -9.67 26.30 3.09
C SER A 241 -9.83 24.96 2.38
N SER A 242 -9.79 25.01 1.06
CA SER A 242 -9.42 23.83 0.27
C SER A 242 -8.08 23.32 0.79
N PHE A 243 -8.00 22.04 1.15
CA PHE A 243 -6.74 21.39 1.57
C PHE A 243 -5.75 21.23 0.40
N GLN A 244 -6.01 21.85 -0.76
CA GLN A 244 -5.32 21.60 -2.01
C GLN A 244 -3.92 22.25 -1.99
N GLY A 245 -2.88 21.42 -1.99
CA GLY A 245 -1.50 21.85 -2.22
C GLY A 245 -0.77 22.55 -1.06
N SER A 246 -1.40 22.73 0.11
CA SER A 246 -0.73 23.32 1.27
C SER A 246 -0.16 22.26 2.21
N THR A 247 1.10 22.40 2.61
CA THR A 247 1.71 21.58 3.68
C THR A 247 1.13 21.92 5.06
N LYS A 248 0.36 23.02 5.15
CA LYS A 248 -0.34 23.50 6.34
C LYS A 248 -1.72 24.00 5.93
N ALA A 249 -2.75 23.31 6.37
CA ALA A 249 -4.10 23.88 6.42
C ALA A 249 -4.25 24.60 7.76
N ALA A 250 -4.71 25.85 7.73
CA ALA A 250 -4.89 26.64 8.95
C ALA A 250 -5.80 25.86 9.95
N GLY A 251 -5.33 25.69 11.19
CA GLY A 251 -6.05 24.97 12.23
C GLY A 251 -5.78 23.45 12.30
N PHE A 252 -5.08 22.84 11.33
CA PHE A 252 -4.72 21.43 11.37
C PHE A 252 -3.22 21.24 11.69
N PRO A 253 -2.87 20.40 12.68
CA PRO A 253 -1.48 20.17 13.05
C PRO A 253 -0.75 19.33 12.00
N ASN A 254 0.57 19.51 11.89
CA ASN A 254 1.43 18.62 11.10
C ASN A 254 1.37 17.18 11.64
N PHE A 255 1.61 16.20 10.78
CA PHE A 255 1.77 14.80 11.18
C PHE A 255 3.08 14.25 10.65
N ALA A 256 3.81 13.51 11.47
CA ALA A 256 5.03 12.84 11.03
C ALA A 256 5.20 11.46 11.68
N ILE A 257 5.74 10.53 10.91
CA ILE A 257 6.20 9.23 11.38
C ILE A 257 7.72 9.18 11.16
N VAL A 258 8.45 8.95 12.24
CA VAL A 258 9.89 8.73 12.22
C VAL A 258 10.11 7.23 12.23
N PHE A 259 10.76 6.70 11.20
CA PHE A 259 11.13 5.29 11.13
C PHE A 259 12.54 5.05 11.67
N ASP A 260 12.85 3.79 11.93
CA ASP A 260 14.22 3.36 12.19
C ASP A 260 15.15 3.79 11.03
N GLY A 261 16.41 4.10 11.36
CA GLY A 261 17.36 4.67 10.39
C GLY A 261 17.16 6.15 10.09
N GLY A 262 16.10 6.79 10.62
CA GLY A 262 15.92 8.24 10.60
C GLY A 262 15.14 8.78 9.40
N LEU A 263 14.54 7.91 8.57
CA LEU A 263 13.57 8.32 7.55
C LEU A 263 12.38 9.00 8.23
N VAL A 264 11.98 10.17 7.75
CA VAL A 264 10.81 10.88 8.24
C VAL A 264 9.75 10.98 7.14
N LEU A 265 8.59 10.38 7.38
CA LEU A 265 7.40 10.57 6.53
C LEU A 265 6.55 11.69 7.14
N GLN A 266 6.47 12.82 6.45
CA GLN A 266 5.70 14.00 6.86
C GLN A 266 4.75 14.41 5.72
N PRO A 267 3.62 13.71 5.57
CA PRO A 267 2.68 14.00 4.49
C PRO A 267 1.94 15.32 4.76
N PRO A 268 1.41 15.98 3.72
CA PRO A 268 0.63 17.21 3.88
C PRO A 268 -0.78 16.88 4.41
N VAL A 269 -1.49 17.88 4.93
CA VAL A 269 -2.76 17.67 5.66
C VAL A 269 -3.77 16.85 4.88
N GLN A 270 -3.92 17.10 3.58
CA GLN A 270 -4.88 16.38 2.72
C GLN A 270 -4.67 14.85 2.64
N ASN A 271 -3.48 14.37 2.98
CA ASN A 271 -3.15 12.94 2.98
C ASN A 271 -3.61 12.24 4.27
N TYR A 272 -3.97 12.98 5.32
CA TYR A 272 -4.48 12.42 6.58
C TYR A 272 -5.75 13.08 7.12
N PHE A 273 -6.21 14.18 6.54
CA PHE A 273 -7.56 14.72 6.67
C PHE A 273 -8.16 14.84 5.28
N THR A 274 -9.18 14.02 4.99
CA THR A 274 -9.80 13.96 3.66
C THR A 274 -11.27 14.32 3.72
N GLU A 275 -11.80 14.92 2.64
CA GLU A 275 -13.21 15.22 2.53
C GLU A 275 -14.00 13.91 2.35
N ALA A 276 -14.64 13.47 3.43
CA ALA A 276 -15.34 12.20 3.47
C ALA A 276 -16.82 12.33 3.08
N ALA A 277 -17.37 13.54 3.19
CA ALA A 277 -18.68 13.93 2.68
C ALA A 277 -18.66 15.45 2.40
N PRO A 278 -19.60 15.99 1.59
CA PRO A 278 -19.62 17.42 1.26
C PRO A 278 -19.56 18.31 2.51
N GLY A 279 -18.47 19.07 2.64
CA GLY A 279 -18.26 19.96 3.79
C GLY A 279 -17.91 19.27 5.13
N ILE A 280 -17.49 18.01 5.08
CA ILE A 280 -17.01 17.22 6.23
C ILE A 280 -15.63 16.65 5.92
N SER A 281 -14.63 17.03 6.72
CA SER A 281 -13.27 16.49 6.65
C SER A 281 -12.99 15.58 7.84
N CYS A 282 -12.44 14.39 7.59
CA CYS A 282 -12.21 13.37 8.61
C CYS A 282 -10.77 12.89 8.61
N LEU A 283 -10.26 12.52 9.79
CA LEU A 283 -8.97 11.88 9.95
C LEU A 283 -8.98 10.55 9.18
N ALA A 284 -8.14 10.44 8.15
CA ALA A 284 -8.08 9.31 7.22
C ALA A 284 -7.24 8.14 7.79
N MET A 285 -7.51 7.80 9.05
CA MET A 285 -6.82 6.77 9.82
C MET A 285 -7.84 5.93 10.61
N GLN A 286 -7.51 4.68 10.90
CA GLN A 286 -8.40 3.78 11.64
C GLN A 286 -7.64 2.92 12.66
N GLY A 287 -8.35 2.54 13.72
CA GLY A 287 -7.90 1.54 14.69
C GLY A 287 -8.12 0.12 14.17
N VAL A 288 -7.16 -0.77 14.42
CA VAL A 288 -7.28 -2.22 14.20
C VAL A 288 -7.05 -3.00 15.50
N PRO A 289 -7.61 -4.22 15.66
CA PRO A 289 -7.43 -5.01 16.88
C PRO A 289 -5.96 -5.23 17.24
N GLN A 290 -5.65 -5.17 18.53
CA GLN A 290 -4.31 -5.48 19.04
C GLN A 290 -3.92 -6.93 18.65
N GLY A 291 -2.69 -7.11 18.19
CA GLY A 291 -2.21 -8.36 17.58
C GLY A 291 -2.28 -8.37 16.05
N SER A 292 -3.05 -7.47 15.45
CA SER A 292 -2.89 -7.13 14.03
C SER A 292 -1.60 -6.31 13.81
N PHE A 293 -1.15 -6.21 12.56
CA PHE A 293 -0.11 -5.25 12.19
C PHE A 293 -0.73 -3.87 11.89
N SER A 294 0.05 -2.81 12.08
CA SER A 294 -0.28 -1.46 11.58
C SER A 294 0.07 -1.35 10.09
N VAL A 295 -0.58 -0.44 9.37
CA VAL A 295 -0.43 -0.22 7.94
C VAL A 295 -0.24 1.27 7.66
N ILE A 296 0.87 1.62 7.03
CA ILE A 296 1.03 2.91 6.35
C ILE A 296 0.27 2.81 5.03
N GLY A 297 -0.96 3.33 5.01
CA GLY A 297 -1.85 3.30 3.85
C GLY A 297 -1.44 4.27 2.73
N ASN A 298 -2.07 4.14 1.58
CA ASN A 298 -1.66 4.81 0.35
C ASN A 298 -1.89 6.32 0.36
N LEU A 299 -2.84 6.84 1.14
CA LEU A 299 -3.03 8.29 1.28
C LEU A 299 -1.79 8.95 1.90
N LEU A 300 -1.18 8.34 2.91
CA LEU A 300 0.07 8.84 3.49
C LEU A 300 1.25 8.80 2.52
N GLN A 301 1.17 7.98 1.46
CA GLN A 301 2.23 7.78 0.47
C GLN A 301 2.08 8.71 -0.76
N GLN A 302 1.00 9.47 -0.88
CA GLN A 302 0.78 10.34 -2.05
C GLN A 302 1.78 11.51 -2.10
N ASN A 303 2.24 11.82 -3.32
CA ASN A 303 3.31 12.80 -3.57
C ASN A 303 4.61 12.46 -2.84
N TYR A 304 4.88 11.15 -2.74
CA TYR A 304 6.17 10.60 -2.40
C TYR A 304 6.60 9.61 -3.49
N LEU A 305 7.87 9.68 -3.85
CA LEU A 305 8.57 8.55 -4.44
C LEU A 305 8.78 7.54 -3.33
N VAL A 306 8.25 6.33 -3.50
CA VAL A 306 8.45 5.21 -2.58
C VAL A 306 9.23 4.11 -3.32
N GLU A 307 10.45 3.82 -2.85
CA GLU A 307 11.36 2.84 -3.44
C GLU A 307 11.53 1.63 -2.52
N PHE A 308 11.35 0.43 -3.04
CA PHE A 308 11.62 -0.82 -2.36
C PHE A 308 12.91 -1.41 -2.93
N ASP A 309 14.01 -1.24 -2.20
CA ASP A 309 15.33 -1.79 -2.54
C ASP A 309 15.49 -3.15 -1.85
N ARG A 310 15.02 -4.20 -2.51
CA ARG A 310 14.94 -5.56 -1.93
C ARG A 310 16.31 -6.23 -1.86
N GLU A 311 17.24 -5.86 -2.72
CA GLU A 311 18.65 -6.29 -2.64
C GLU A 311 19.30 -5.82 -1.34
N LYS A 312 19.05 -4.56 -0.95
CA LYS A 312 19.62 -3.96 0.27
C LYS A 312 18.68 -4.03 1.48
N GLN A 313 17.53 -4.69 1.34
CA GLN A 313 16.52 -4.83 2.39
C GLN A 313 16.19 -3.48 3.05
N ARG A 314 15.80 -2.49 2.24
CA ARG A 314 15.45 -1.15 2.73
C ARG A 314 14.33 -0.51 1.91
N LEU A 315 13.56 0.35 2.57
CA LEU A 315 12.52 1.18 1.97
C LEU A 315 13.03 2.63 1.90
N GLY A 316 12.92 3.23 0.72
CA GLY A 316 13.25 4.63 0.46
C GLY A 316 12.00 5.49 0.29
N MET A 317 12.02 6.71 0.83
CA MET A 317 10.99 7.71 0.58
C MET A 317 11.59 9.09 0.36
N SER A 318 11.01 9.87 -0.55
CA SER A 318 11.26 11.30 -0.70
C SER A 318 10.02 12.00 -1.23
N ARG A 319 9.79 13.27 -0.83
CA ARG A 319 8.76 14.10 -1.46
C ARG A 319 9.02 14.20 -2.96
N ALA A 320 7.96 14.09 -3.75
CA ALA A 320 8.03 14.22 -5.19
C ALA A 320 6.71 14.79 -5.73
N ASP A 321 6.78 15.50 -6.85
CA ASP A 321 5.60 15.80 -7.65
C ASP A 321 5.29 14.59 -8.54
N CYS A 322 4.41 13.72 -8.07
CA CYS A 322 4.07 12.49 -8.79
C CYS A 322 3.28 12.74 -10.08
N ALA A 323 2.77 13.96 -10.28
CA ALA A 323 2.09 14.34 -11.52
C ALA A 323 3.06 14.58 -12.69
N THR A 324 4.35 14.80 -12.38
CA THR A 324 5.39 15.08 -13.37
C THR A 324 6.55 14.08 -13.32
N LEU A 325 6.68 13.33 -12.23
CA LEU A 325 7.71 12.30 -12.07
C LEU A 325 7.34 11.02 -12.84
N HIS A 326 7.76 10.97 -14.10
CA HIS A 326 7.58 9.81 -14.97
C HIS A 326 8.91 9.20 -15.41
N SER A 327 8.84 7.90 -15.71
CA SER A 327 9.93 7.07 -16.22
C SER A 327 10.08 7.09 -17.72
#